data_AF-A0A607GXM0-F1
#
_entry.id   AF-A0A607GXM0-F1
#
_cell.length_a   1.000
_cell.length_b   1.000
_cell.length_c   1.000
_cell.angle_alpha   90.00
_cell.angle_beta   90.00
_cell.angle_gamma   90.00
#
_symmetry.space_group_name_H-M   'P 1'
#
loop_
_entity.id
_entity.type
_entity.pdbx_description
1 polymer ?
#
loop_
_entity_poly.entity_id
_entity_poly.type
_entity_poly.pdbx_seq_one_letter_code
_entity_poly.pdbx_strand_id
1 'polypeptide(L)' 'MATVDLSQLPQPAIIEALDFEVILAEIKQFMISKFPEEVRPAVAAALELESEPLNIIAQAFAWRE' A
#
# COMPACT_ATOMS: atom_id res chain seq x y z
N MET A 1 39.63 -24.92 5.29
CA MET A 1 38.14 -24.84 5.35
C MET A 1 37.73 -23.76 4.37
N ALA A 2 36.92 -24.12 3.37
CA ALA A 2 36.39 -23.12 2.44
C ALA A 2 35.34 -22.30 3.20
N THR A 3 35.61 -21.01 3.36
CA THR A 3 34.65 -20.03 3.87
C THR A 3 33.53 -19.90 2.84
N VAL A 4 32.30 -20.26 3.18
CA VAL A 4 31.15 -20.03 2.31
C VAL A 4 30.90 -18.53 2.25
N ASP A 5 30.92 -17.97 1.03
CA ASP A 5 30.57 -16.58 0.79
C ASP A 5 29.04 -16.44 0.79
N LEU A 6 28.52 -15.86 1.88
CA LEU A 6 27.08 -15.66 2.06
C LEU A 6 26.46 -14.68 1.06
N SER A 7 27.27 -13.87 0.35
CA SER A 7 26.79 -12.98 -0.71
C SER A 7 26.38 -13.71 -1.99
N GLN A 8 26.81 -14.98 -2.15
CA GLN A 8 26.50 -15.82 -3.31
C GLN A 8 25.23 -16.66 -3.12
N LEU A 9 24.61 -16.59 -1.94
CA LEU A 9 23.34 -17.27 -1.68
C LEU A 9 22.20 -16.49 -2.35
N PRO A 10 21.22 -17.17 -2.97
CA PRO A 10 20.02 -16.50 -3.45
C PRO A 10 19.33 -15.80 -2.28
N GLN A 11 18.79 -14.61 -2.53
CA GLN A 11 18.02 -13.91 -1.50
C GLN A 11 16.90 -14.81 -1.00
N PRO A 12 16.71 -14.89 0.33
CA PRO A 12 15.65 -15.71 0.89
C PRO A 12 14.30 -15.19 0.38
N ALA A 13 13.42 -16.11 -0.03
CA ALA A 13 12.04 -15.81 -0.48
C ALA A 13 11.13 -15.20 0.61
N ILE A 14 11.69 -14.86 1.78
CA ILE A 14 11.01 -14.30 2.95
C ILE A 14 10.88 -12.76 2.82
N ILE A 15 11.60 -12.14 1.87
CA ILE A 15 11.43 -10.71 1.57
C ILE A 15 10.20 -10.57 0.68
N GLU A 16 9.04 -10.31 1.30
CA GLU A 16 7.85 -9.88 0.56
C GLU A 16 8.16 -8.56 -0.14
N ALA A 17 8.04 -8.54 -1.46
CA ALA A 17 8.21 -7.33 -2.23
C ALA A 17 6.98 -6.45 -2.02
N LEU A 18 7.09 -5.48 -1.12
CA LEU A 18 6.05 -4.49 -0.90
C LEU A 18 5.90 -3.62 -2.15
N ASP A 19 4.69 -3.58 -2.69
CA ASP A 19 4.32 -2.71 -3.81
C ASP A 19 3.42 -1.59 -3.28
N PHE A 20 3.90 -0.34 -3.43
CA PHE A 20 3.21 0.83 -2.90
C PHE A 20 1.80 0.99 -3.48
N GLU A 21 1.61 0.72 -4.77
CA GLU A 21 0.31 0.88 -5.42
C GLU A 21 -0.68 -0.19 -4.98
N VAL A 22 -0.20 -1.42 -4.72
CA VAL A 22 -1.01 -2.48 -4.12
C VAL A 22 -1.47 -2.08 -2.72
N ILE A 23 -0.54 -1.64 -1.87
CA ILE A 23 -0.84 -1.23 -0.49
C ILE A 23 -1.80 -0.02 -0.47
N LEU A 24 -1.57 0.96 -1.34
CA LEU A 24 -2.43 2.14 -1.46
C LEU A 24 -3.85 1.75 -1.88
N ALA A 25 -4.02 0.83 -2.84
CA ALA A 25 -5.32 0.36 -3.26
C ALA A 25 -6.08 -0.34 -2.12
N GLU A 26 -5.39 -1.17 -1.33
CA GLU A 26 -5.97 -1.85 -0.15
C GLU A 26 -6.40 -0.85 0.92
N ILE A 27 -5.56 0.15 1.21
CA ILE A 27 -5.88 1.22 2.18
C ILE A 27 -7.08 2.04 1.71
N LYS A 28 -7.12 2.43 0.42
CA LYS A 28 -8.27 3.16 -0.15
C LYS A 28 -9.56 2.36 -0.01
N GLN A 29 -9.55 1.06 -0.32
CA GLN A 29 -10.73 0.20 -0.14
C GLN A 29 -11.14 0.10 1.33
N PHE A 30 -10.16 -0.07 2.23
CA PHE A 30 -10.42 -0.08 3.66
C PHE A 30 -11.07 1.23 4.13
N MET A 31 -10.57 2.39 3.69
CA MET A 31 -11.14 3.69 4.02
C MET A 31 -12.59 3.80 3.51
N ILE A 32 -12.86 3.46 2.24
CA ILE A 32 -14.21 3.49 1.65
C ILE A 32 -15.19 2.63 2.45
N SER A 33 -14.74 1.45 2.92
CA SER A 33 -15.60 0.54 3.70
C SER A 33 -16.15 1.14 5.00
N LYS A 34 -15.51 2.19 5.53
CA LYS A 34 -15.92 2.86 6.79
C LYS A 34 -17.03 3.88 6.60
N PHE A 35 -17.39 4.24 5.37
CA PHE A 35 -18.46 5.16 5.08
C PHE A 35 -19.80 4.44 4.85
N PRO A 36 -20.95 5.11 5.11
CA PRO A 36 -22.27 4.63 4.70
C PRO A 36 -22.35 4.35 3.20
N GLU A 37 -23.09 3.31 2.80
CA GLU A 37 -23.12 2.83 1.41
C GLU A 37 -23.52 3.90 0.41
N GLU A 38 -24.42 4.80 0.81
CA GLU A 38 -24.97 5.88 0.00
C GLU A 38 -23.90 6.89 -0.41
N VAL A 39 -22.84 7.05 0.40
CA VAL A 39 -21.78 8.04 0.16
C VAL A 39 -20.46 7.41 -0.31
N ARG A 40 -20.31 6.08 -0.25
CA ARG A 40 -19.11 5.37 -0.74
C ARG A 40 -18.72 5.73 -2.17
N PRO A 41 -19.65 5.89 -3.15
CA PRO A 41 -19.28 6.29 -4.50
C PRO A 41 -18.61 7.67 -4.56
N ALA A 42 -19.10 8.62 -3.77
CA ALA A 42 -18.53 9.97 -3.71
C ALA A 42 -17.14 9.97 -3.06
N VAL A 43 -16.96 9.18 -1.99
CA VAL A 43 -15.66 9.01 -1.32
C VAL A 43 -14.65 8.33 -2.25
N ALA A 44 -15.06 7.28 -2.97
CA ALA A 44 -14.22 6.61 -3.95
C ALA A 44 -13.75 7.58 -5.04
N ALA A 45 -14.66 8.40 -5.57
CA ALA A 45 -14.30 9.42 -6.56
C ALA A 45 -13.31 10.45 -6.01
N ALA A 46 -13.48 10.90 -4.77
CA ALA A 46 -12.55 11.83 -4.13
C ALA A 46 -11.16 11.19 -3.92
N LEU A 47 -11.08 9.91 -3.53
CA LEU A 47 -9.80 9.21 -3.33
C LEU A 47 -8.98 9.03 -4.62
N GLU A 48 -9.57 9.21 -5.80
CA GLU A 48 -8.85 9.18 -7.07
C GLU A 48 -8.21 10.52 -7.45
N LEU A 49 -8.57 11.61 -6.78
CA LEU A 49 -8.00 12.92 -7.04
C LEU A 49 -6.74 13.12 -6.21
N GLU A 50 -5.62 13.46 -6.85
CA GLU A 50 -4.33 13.72 -6.17
C GLU A 50 -4.39 14.91 -5.20
N SER A 51 -5.24 15.90 -5.49
CA SER A 51 -5.42 17.08 -4.64
C SER A 51 -6.26 16.82 -3.39
N GLU A 52 -6.97 15.70 -3.30
CA GLU A 52 -7.89 15.45 -2.20
C GLU A 52 -7.12 15.04 -0.93
N PRO A 53 -7.40 15.69 0.23
CA PRO A 53 -6.73 15.38 1.48
C PRO A 53 -6.82 13.90 1.88
N LEU A 54 -7.94 13.23 1.57
CA LEU A 54 -8.09 11.80 1.88
C LEU A 54 -7.12 10.92 1.09
N ASN A 55 -6.82 11.26 -0.16
CA ASN A 55 -5.86 10.51 -0.98
C ASN A 55 -4.43 10.73 -0.47
N ILE A 56 -4.08 11.97 -0.10
CA ILE A 56 -2.78 12.29 0.51
C ILE A 56 -2.59 11.52 1.83
N ILE A 57 -3.63 11.44 2.67
CA ILE A 57 -3.59 10.65 3.90
C ILE A 57 -3.39 9.16 3.57
N ALA A 58 -4.13 8.59 2.61
CA ALA A 58 -3.99 7.20 2.21
C ALA A 58 -2.55 6.87 1.73
N GLN A 59 -1.95 7.76 0.94
CA GLN A 59 -0.56 7.64 0.48
C GLN A 59 0.44 7.70 1.65
N ALA A 60 0.21 8.56 2.64
CA ALA A 60 1.06 8.64 3.83
C ALA A 60 1.00 7.35 4.66
N PHE A 61 -0.14 6.67 4.72
CA PHE A 61 -0.23 5.34 5.34
C PHE A 61 0.49 4.28 4.50
N ALA A 62 0.26 4.25 3.18
CA ALA A 62 0.91 3.28 2.29
C ALA A 62 2.44 3.37 2.29
N TRP A 63 2.98 4.58 2.46
CA TRP A 63 4.43 4.80 2.56
C TRP A 63 5.05 4.32 3.88
N ARG A 64 4.26 4.17 4.95
CA ARG A 64 4.76 3.78 6.28
C ARG A 64 4.80 2.27 6.51
N GLU A 65 4.20 1.50 5.62
CA GLU A 65 4.21 0.04 5.64
C GLU A 65 5.53 -0.50 5.06
#